data_AF-A0A502ZYJ6-F1
#
_entry.id   AF-A0A502ZYJ6-F1
#
_cell.length_a   1.000
_cell.length_b   1.000
_cell.length_c   1.000
_cell.angle_alpha   90.00
_cell.angle_beta   90.00
_cell.angle_gamma   90.00
#
_symmetry.space_group_name_H-M   'P 1'
#
loop_
_entity.id
_entity.type
_entity.pdbx_description
1 polymer ?
#
loop_
_entity_poly.entity_id
_entity_poly.type
_entity_poly.pdbx_seq_one_letter_code
_entity_poly.pdbx_strand_id
1 'polypeptide(L)' 'MPKAVRRATDKSFTLMKTNPRHPSLHFKKVGELWSARIDDNYRALALESGDGFDWIWIGTHAEYDRLIK' A
#
# COMPACT_ATOMS: atom_id res chain seq x y z
N MET A 1 11.65 6.87 -7.27
CA MET A 1 10.22 7.14 -7.60
C MET A 1 10.00 8.60 -7.97
N PRO A 2 9.08 8.92 -8.90
CA PRO A 2 8.69 10.30 -9.23
C PRO A 2 8.10 11.07 -8.03
N LYS A 3 8.22 12.41 -8.04
CA LYS A 3 7.76 13.27 -6.93
C LYS A 3 6.25 13.18 -6.67
N ALA A 4 5.44 13.01 -7.72
CA ALA A 4 4.00 12.85 -7.60
C ALA A 4 3.62 11.56 -6.87
N VAL A 5 4.28 10.44 -7.21
CA VAL A 5 4.07 9.14 -6.56
C VAL A 5 4.45 9.22 -5.09
N ARG A 6 5.60 9.82 -4.75
CA ARG A 6 6.00 10.00 -3.33
C ARG A 6 4.94 10.75 -2.52
N ARG A 7 4.36 11.81 -3.08
CA ARG A 7 3.28 12.56 -2.42
C ARG A 7 2.01 11.72 -2.25
N ALA A 8 1.65 10.93 -3.26
CA ALA A 8 0.51 10.01 -3.18
C ALA A 8 0.76 8.92 -2.14
N THR A 9 1.99 8.40 -2.06
CA THR A 9 2.45 7.46 -1.02
C THR A 9 2.26 8.08 0.37
N ASP A 10 2.82 9.27 0.61
CA ASP A 10 2.75 9.93 1.92
C ASP A 10 1.29 10.15 2.34
N LYS A 11 0.45 10.65 1.42
CA LYS A 11 -0.99 10.84 1.66
C LYS A 11 -1.70 9.53 2.01
N SER A 12 -1.44 8.47 1.24
CA SER A 12 -2.08 7.17 1.44
C SER A 12 -1.62 6.52 2.75
N PHE A 13 -0.35 6.69 3.11
CA PHE A 13 0.19 6.20 4.38
C PHE A 13 -0.41 6.93 5.58
N THR A 14 -0.50 8.26 5.54
CA THR A 14 -1.19 9.05 6.58
C THR A 14 -2.67 8.69 6.68
N LEU A 15 -3.34 8.48 5.54
CA LEU A 15 -4.73 8.05 5.51
C LEU A 15 -4.89 6.65 6.11
N MET A 16 -4.00 5.72 5.82
CA MET A 16 -4.03 4.38 6.39
C MET A 16 -3.89 4.43 7.92
N LYS A 17 -2.98 5.24 8.46
CA LYS A 17 -2.80 5.36 9.93
C LYS A 17 -4.05 5.86 10.66
N THR A 18 -4.83 6.72 10.01
CA THR A 18 -6.01 7.37 10.62
C THR A 18 -7.32 6.66 10.29
N ASN A 19 -7.42 6.08 9.10
CA ASN A 19 -8.58 5.33 8.63
C ASN A 19 -8.16 4.21 7.67
N PRO A 20 -7.71 3.05 8.19
CA PRO A 20 -7.33 1.89 7.36
C PRO A 20 -8.47 1.38 6.47
N ARG A 21 -9.73 1.61 6.87
CA ARG A 21 -10.94 1.17 6.16
C ARG A 21 -11.39 2.15 5.08
N HIS A 22 -10.61 3.21 4.82
CA HIS A 22 -10.98 4.17 3.78
C HIS A 22 -11.02 3.48 2.40
N PRO A 23 -12.13 3.60 1.64
CA PRO A 23 -12.34 2.81 0.43
C PRO A 23 -11.29 3.07 -0.65
N SER A 24 -10.73 4.28 -0.73
CA SER A 24 -9.68 4.59 -1.71
C SER A 24 -8.39 3.81 -1.50
N LEU A 25 -8.10 3.35 -0.28
CA LEU A 25 -6.91 2.56 0.00
C LEU A 25 -7.06 1.13 -0.51
N HIS A 26 -8.30 0.64 -0.70
CA HIS A 26 -8.56 -0.77 -0.99
C HIS A 26 -7.74 -1.72 -0.09
N PHE A 27 -7.58 -1.33 1.18
CA PHE A 27 -6.63 -1.98 2.08
C PHE A 27 -7.13 -3.38 2.44
N LYS A 28 -6.38 -4.41 2.06
CA LYS A 28 -6.80 -5.80 2.20
C LYS A 28 -5.63 -6.75 2.37
N LYS A 29 -5.88 -7.88 3.02
CA LYS A 29 -4.93 -8.99 3.12
C LYS A 29 -4.79 -9.71 1.76
N VAL A 30 -3.56 -10.02 1.38
CA VAL A 30 -3.16 -10.73 0.16
C VAL A 30 -2.06 -11.72 0.53
N GLY A 31 -2.45 -12.97 0.78
CA GLY A 31 -1.55 -13.97 1.37
C GLY A 31 -1.15 -13.60 2.79
N GLU A 32 0.15 -13.66 3.08
CA GLU A 32 0.73 -13.24 4.37
C GLU A 32 0.97 -11.72 4.47
N LEU A 33 0.76 -10.98 3.38
CA LEU A 33 0.95 -9.54 3.32
C LEU A 33 -0.38 -8.80 3.27
N TRP A 34 -0.32 -7.49 3.43
CA TRP A 34 -1.42 -6.57 3.21
C TRP A 34 -1.10 -5.63 2.04
N SER A 35 -2.11 -5.29 1.24
CA SER A 35 -1.94 -4.42 0.08
C SER A 35 -2.74 -3.13 0.24
N ALA A 36 -2.12 -1.99 -0.07
CA ALA A 36 -2.76 -0.68 -0.15
C ALA A 36 -2.60 -0.06 -1.55
N ARG A 37 -3.66 0.59 -2.03
CA ARG A 37 -3.68 1.41 -3.24
C ARG A 37 -3.08 2.78 -2.93
N ILE A 38 -2.07 3.16 -3.72
CA ILE A 38 -1.46 4.49 -3.67
C ILE A 38 -2.11 5.41 -4.71
N ASP A 39 -2.17 4.92 -5.94
CA ASP A 39 -2.89 5.51 -7.06
C ASP A 39 -3.32 4.39 -8.03
N ASP A 40 -3.69 4.71 -9.25
CA ASP A 40 -4.12 3.70 -10.23
C ASP A 40 -2.99 2.76 -10.65
N ASN A 41 -1.75 3.24 -10.62
CA ASN A 41 -0.57 2.57 -11.15
C ASN A 41 0.38 2.02 -10.09
N TYR A 42 0.22 2.38 -8.82
CA TYR A 42 1.11 2.01 -7.73
C TYR A 42 0.39 1.35 -6.55
N ARG A 43 1.06 0.37 -5.95
CA ARG A 43 0.61 -0.37 -4.76
C ARG A 43 1.71 -0.36 -3.71
N ALA A 44 1.30 -0.45 -2.45
CA ALA A 44 2.18 -0.79 -1.34
C ALA A 44 1.85 -2.19 -0.81
N LEU A 45 2.86 -2.88 -0.31
CA LEU A 45 2.72 -4.10 0.48
C LEU A 45 3.21 -3.83 1.89
N ALA A 46 2.49 -4.40 2.86
CA ALA A 46 2.77 -4.25 4.27
C ALA A 46 2.76 -5.60 4.99
N LEU A 47 3.58 -5.70 6.02
CA LEU A 47 3.50 -6.76 7.02
C LEU A 47 2.60 -6.30 8.16
N GLU A 48 1.78 -7.22 8.67
CA GLU A 48 1.04 -7.00 9.91
C GLU A 48 1.99 -7.29 11.08
N SER A 49 2.20 -6.28 11.93
CA SER A 49 2.95 -6.37 13.18
C SER A 49 2.01 -6.13 14.36
N GLY A 50 2.45 -6.46 15.58
CA GLY A 50 1.61 -6.34 16.77
C GLY A 50 1.05 -4.93 17.01
N ASP A 51 1.74 -3.91 16.48
CA ASP A 51 1.39 -2.50 16.62
C ASP A 51 0.79 -1.87 15.33
N GLY A 52 0.60 -2.65 14.26
CA GLY A 52 -0.04 -2.18 13.04
C GLY A 52 0.50 -2.77 11.74
N PHE A 53 0.82 -1.92 10.77
CA PHE A 53 1.23 -2.33 9.42
C PHE A 53 2.50 -1.61 8.97
N ASP A 54 3.53 -2.39 8.68
CA ASP A 54 4.82 -1.90 8.23
C ASP A 54 4.94 -2.04 6.71
N TRP A 55 5.02 -0.92 6.00
CA TRP A 55 5.14 -0.92 4.54
C TRP A 55 6.56 -1.33 4.13
N ILE A 56 6.67 -2.53 3.56
CA ILE A 56 7.95 -3.13 3.17
C ILE A 56 8.28 -2.94 1.69
N TRP A 57 7.29 -2.58 0.87
CA TRP A 57 7.47 -2.44 -0.56
C TRP A 57 6.45 -1.47 -1.14
N ILE A 58 6.88 -0.69 -2.13
CA ILE A 58 6.01 0.15 -2.96
C ILE A 58 6.52 0.03 -4.40
N GLY A 59 5.62 -0.22 -5.33
CA GLY A 59 5.97 -0.31 -6.73
C GLY A 59 4.74 -0.29 -7.63
N THR A 60 4.99 -0.50 -8.91
CA THR A 60 3.95 -0.44 -9.93
C THR A 60 2.96 -1.60 -9.80
N HIS A 61 1.77 -1.45 -10.37
CA HIS A 61 0.77 -2.50 -10.43
C HIS A 61 1.32 -3.75 -11.14
N ALA A 62 2.12 -3.57 -12.20
CA ALA A 62 2.75 -4.66 -12.93
C ALA A 62 3.80 -5.42 -12.10
N GLU A 63 4.58 -4.73 -11.26
CA GLU A 63 5.50 -5.39 -10.33
C GLU A 63 4.74 -6.09 -9.19
N TYR A 64 3.69 -5.44 -8.68
CA TYR A 64 2.79 -6.02 -7.68
C TYR A 64 2.22 -7.36 -8.17
N ASP A 65 1.64 -7.40 -9.38
CA ASP A 65 1.05 -8.63 -9.94
C ASP A 65 2.07 -9.79 -10.08
N ARG A 66 3.36 -9.49 -10.19
CA ARG A 66 4.43 -10.51 -10.21
C ARG A 66 4.78 -11.02 -8.81
N LEU A 67 4.63 -10.20 -7.77
CA LEU A 67 5.00 -10.52 -6.39
C LEU A 67 3.95 -11.34 -5.65
N ILE A 68 2.66 -11.16 -5.98
CA ILE A 68 1.53 -11.84 -5.33
C ILE A 68 0.92 -12.94 -6.21
N LYS A 69 1.69 -13.45 -7.16
CA LYS A 69 1.29 -14.57 -8.02
C LYS A 69 1.47 -15.92 -7.33
#